data_AF-A0A2D4HFK0-F1
#
_entry.id   AF-A0A2D4HFK0-F1
#
_cell.length_a   1.000
_cell.length_b   1.000
_cell.length_c   1.000
_cell.angle_alpha   90.00
_cell.angle_beta   90.00
_cell.angle_gamma   90.00
#
_symmetry.space_group_name_H-M   'P 1'
#
loop_
_entity.id
_entity.type
_entity.pdbx_description
1 polymer ?
#
loop_
_entity_poly.entity_id
_entity_poly.type
_entity_poly.pdbx_seq_one_letter_code
_entity_poly.pdbx_strand_id
1 'polypeptide(L)'
;MKVQALRSGKPAAHAVASSRHSSELKWTADVFPSILENGMRLDENENSLVVPSTGLYFVYSQLLFHKDNCKKPLLLTHNITCWSSDFSLEVELLKSIKSVCEEVSSNKKL
;
A
#
# COMPACT_ATOMS: atom_id res chain seq x y z
N MET A 1 2.90 16.53 -6.07
CA MET A 1 1.44 16.36 -5.82
C MET A 1 0.88 17.34 -4.78
N LYS A 2 1.58 17.69 -3.68
CA LYS A 2 1.04 18.55 -2.60
C LYS A 2 0.48 19.90 -3.08
N VAL A 3 1.23 20.62 -3.92
CA VAL A 3 0.81 21.92 -4.48
C VAL A 3 -0.48 21.82 -5.31
N GLN A 4 -0.67 20.71 -6.04
CA GLN A 4 -1.88 20.49 -6.84
C GLN A 4 -3.10 20.17 -5.96
N ALA A 5 -2.92 19.38 -4.90
CA ALA A 5 -3.97 19.10 -3.94
C ALA A 5 -4.45 20.39 -3.26
N LEU A 6 -3.53 21.20 -2.74
CA LEU A 6 -3.84 22.48 -2.11
C LEU A 6 -4.58 23.45 -3.04
N ARG A 7 -4.18 23.54 -4.30
CA ARG A 7 -4.82 24.44 -5.28
C ARG A 7 -6.21 23.99 -5.71
N SER A 8 -6.44 22.67 -5.79
CA SER A 8 -7.71 22.13 -6.27
C SER A 8 -8.75 21.94 -5.17
N GLY A 9 -8.33 21.99 -3.89
CA GLY A 9 -9.18 21.66 -2.75
C GLY A 9 -9.63 20.19 -2.70
N LYS A 10 -9.09 19.33 -3.59
CA LYS A 10 -9.48 17.92 -3.67
C LYS A 10 -8.78 17.10 -2.60
N PRO A 11 -9.49 16.18 -1.92
CA PRO A 11 -8.88 15.22 -1.00
C PRO A 11 -7.70 14.49 -1.65
N ALA A 12 -6.55 14.47 -0.98
CA ALA A 12 -5.37 13.79 -1.48
C ALA A 12 -4.52 13.23 -0.34
N ALA A 13 -4.02 12.02 -0.53
CA ALA A 13 -3.08 11.38 0.37
C ALA A 13 -1.95 10.71 -0.40
N HIS A 14 -0.75 10.77 0.17
CA HIS A 14 0.40 9.97 -0.20
C HIS A 14 1.11 9.59 1.10
N ALA A 15 0.95 8.35 1.52
CA ALA A 15 1.63 7.80 2.69
C ALA A 15 2.83 6.95 2.24
N VAL A 16 3.82 6.84 3.11
CA VAL A 16 5.03 6.03 2.90
C VAL A 16 5.20 5.04 4.04
N ALA A 17 5.97 3.98 3.82
CA ALA A 17 6.30 3.03 4.89
C ALA A 17 7.18 3.72 5.94
N SER A 18 6.80 3.60 7.21
CA SER A 18 7.54 4.12 8.35
C SER A 18 8.81 3.29 8.57
N SER A 19 9.96 3.95 8.64
CA SER A 19 11.24 3.32 8.98
C SER A 19 11.37 2.96 10.46
N ARG A 20 10.42 3.37 11.31
CA ARG A 20 10.42 3.09 12.75
C ARG A 20 9.97 1.67 13.08
N HIS A 21 9.34 0.98 12.12
CA HIS A 21 8.80 -0.36 12.27
C HIS A 21 9.48 -1.29 11.25
N SER A 22 10.42 -2.13 11.70
CA SER A 22 11.23 -2.96 10.80
C SER A 22 10.59 -4.30 10.42
N SER A 23 9.67 -4.82 11.24
CA SER A 23 9.05 -6.14 11.05
C SER A 23 7.62 -6.08 10.49
N GLU A 24 7.04 -4.89 10.36
CA GLU A 24 5.66 -4.70 9.91
C GLU A 24 5.55 -3.45 9.05
N LEU A 25 4.59 -3.45 8.12
CA LEU A 25 4.28 -2.28 7.31
C LEU A 25 3.36 -1.34 8.10
N LYS A 26 3.91 -0.26 8.64
CA LYS A 26 3.13 0.88 9.14
C LYS A 26 3.23 2.05 8.18
N TRP A 27 2.11 2.55 7.71
CA TRP A 27 2.05 3.76 6.90
C TRP A 27 2.28 4.99 7.78
N THR A 28 2.92 6.00 7.22
CA THR A 28 2.99 7.33 7.81
C THR A 28 2.80 8.41 6.76
N ALA A 29 2.25 9.54 7.18
CA ALA A 29 2.21 10.76 6.40
C ALA A 29 2.89 11.96 7.08
N ASP A 30 3.76 11.72 8.07
CA ASP A 30 4.47 12.76 8.85
C ASP A 30 5.88 13.11 8.32
N VAL A 31 6.31 12.52 7.20
CA VAL A 31 7.65 12.71 6.62
C VAL A 31 7.60 13.13 5.16
N PHE A 32 8.49 14.03 4.74
CA PHE A 32 8.61 14.36 3.32
C PHE A 32 9.04 13.13 2.50
N PRO A 33 8.44 12.84 1.31
CA PRO A 33 7.48 13.64 0.54
C PRO A 33 5.99 13.24 0.70
N SER A 34 5.55 12.82 1.89
CA SER A 34 4.16 12.48 2.18
C SER A 34 3.19 13.65 2.01
N ILE A 35 1.90 13.30 1.86
CA ILE A 35 0.80 14.25 1.68
C ILE A 35 -0.41 13.73 2.45
N LEU A 36 -1.06 14.63 3.18
CA LEU A 36 -2.36 14.37 3.80
C LEU A 36 -3.13 15.69 3.80
N GLU A 37 -4.03 15.88 2.84
CA GLU A 37 -4.63 17.18 2.56
C GLU A 37 -6.15 17.07 2.33
N ASN A 38 -6.84 18.18 2.56
CA ASN A 38 -8.26 18.37 2.24
C ASN A 38 -9.16 17.27 2.82
N GLY A 39 -8.97 16.96 4.10
CA GLY A 39 -9.82 16.05 4.87
C GLY A 39 -9.42 14.58 4.81
N MET A 40 -8.49 14.17 3.93
CA MET A 40 -7.91 12.83 4.02
C MET A 40 -7.27 12.62 5.39
N ARG A 41 -7.42 11.43 5.96
CA ARG A 41 -6.79 11.05 7.22
C ARG A 41 -6.09 9.70 7.10
N LEU A 42 -5.06 9.51 7.91
CA LEU A 42 -4.46 8.20 8.15
C LEU A 42 -4.87 7.78 9.55
N ASP A 43 -5.60 6.67 9.66
CA ASP A 43 -5.86 6.02 10.95
C ASP A 43 -4.66 5.13 11.28
N GLU A 44 -3.90 5.49 12.31
CA GLU A 44 -2.69 4.76 12.70
C GLU A 44 -2.98 3.42 13.38
N ASN A 45 -4.14 3.30 14.03
CA ASN A 45 -4.56 2.07 14.70
C ASN A 45 -4.95 1.02 13.66
N GLU A 46 -5.79 1.42 12.70
CA GLU A 46 -6.24 0.57 11.60
C GLU A 46 -5.26 0.55 10.41
N ASN A 47 -4.18 1.33 10.48
CA ASN A 47 -3.16 1.48 9.43
C ASN A 47 -3.74 1.75 8.03
N SER A 48 -4.77 2.60 7.98
CA SER A 48 -5.66 2.75 6.81
C SER A 48 -5.93 4.21 6.47
N LEU A 49 -6.07 4.52 5.18
CA LEU A 49 -6.50 5.85 4.73
C LEU A 49 -8.02 5.99 4.83
N VAL A 50 -8.48 7.09 5.43
CA VAL A 50 -9.91 7.42 5.57
C VAL A 50 -10.26 8.49 4.55
N VAL A 51 -11.22 8.17 3.67
CA VAL A 51 -11.76 9.09 2.66
C VAL A 51 -12.80 10.02 3.29
N PRO A 52 -12.73 11.34 3.08
CA PRO A 52 -13.61 12.29 3.77
C PRO A 52 -15.00 12.45 3.16
N SER A 53 -15.20 12.02 1.92
CA SER A 53 -16.42 12.27 1.17
C SER A 53 -16.62 11.25 0.04
N THR A 54 -17.86 11.04 -0.37
CA THR A 54 -18.19 10.24 -1.56
C THR A 54 -17.60 10.86 -2.83
N GLY A 55 -17.08 10.03 -3.73
CA GLY A 55 -16.54 10.48 -5.01
C GLY A 55 -15.69 9.43 -5.70
N LEU A 56 -15.12 9.79 -6.85
CA LEU A 56 -14.15 8.97 -7.56
C LEU A 56 -12.74 9.30 -7.07
N TYR A 57 -12.01 8.27 -6.68
CA TYR A 57 -10.64 8.37 -6.17
C TYR A 57 -9.71 7.53 -7.04
N PHE A 58 -8.57 8.10 -7.41
CA PHE A 58 -7.47 7.33 -7.97
C PHE A 58 -6.66 6.75 -6.82
N VAL A 59 -6.61 5.41 -6.73
CA VAL A 59 -5.93 4.67 -5.67
C VAL A 59 -4.75 3.92 -6.26
N TYR A 60 -3.59 4.01 -5.59
CA TYR A 60 -2.38 3.32 -5.98
C TYR A 60 -1.59 2.92 -4.73
N SER A 61 -0.73 1.91 -4.87
CA SER A 61 0.24 1.52 -3.86
C SER A 61 1.41 0.81 -4.53
N GLN A 62 2.59 0.90 -3.91
CA GLN A 62 3.78 0.18 -4.34
C GLN A 62 4.47 -0.41 -3.12
N LEU A 63 4.85 -1.69 -3.22
CA LEU A 63 5.68 -2.38 -2.24
C LEU A 63 6.99 -2.85 -2.89
N LEU A 64 8.07 -2.84 -2.12
CA LEU A 64 9.34 -3.45 -2.47
C LEU A 64 9.67 -4.51 -1.42
N PHE A 65 9.77 -5.76 -1.86
CA PHE A 65 10.21 -6.86 -1.00
C PHE A 65 11.68 -7.13 -1.25
N HIS A 66 12.42 -7.42 -0.19
CA HIS A 66 13.84 -7.75 -0.26
C HIS A 66 14.14 -8.92 0.68
N LYS A 67 14.99 -9.84 0.20
CA LYS A 67 15.55 -10.95 0.96
C LYS A 67 16.82 -11.42 0.27
N ASP A 68 17.91 -11.56 1.02
CA ASP A 68 19.21 -11.96 0.45
C ASP A 68 19.18 -13.34 -0.21
N ASN A 69 18.61 -14.32 0.48
CA ASN A 69 18.50 -15.69 0.00
C ASN A 69 17.22 -16.34 0.51
N CYS A 70 16.61 -17.19 -0.32
CA CYS A 70 15.44 -17.96 0.04
C CYS A 70 15.53 -19.37 -0.51
N LYS A 71 15.25 -20.35 0.35
CA LYS A 71 15.40 -21.79 0.05
C LYS A 71 14.09 -22.47 -0.37
N LYS A 72 12.97 -21.77 -0.28
CA LYS A 72 11.64 -22.29 -0.54
C LYS A 72 10.89 -21.29 -1.42
N PRO A 73 10.09 -21.75 -2.40
CA PRO A 73 9.19 -20.88 -3.15
C PRO A 73 8.29 -20.08 -2.21
N LEU A 74 8.11 -18.80 -2.52
CA LEU A 74 7.23 -17.89 -1.78
C LEU A 74 6.31 -17.16 -2.74
N LEU A 75 5.09 -16.91 -2.29
CA LEU A 75 4.14 -16.03 -2.97
C LEU A 75 4.05 -14.72 -2.19
N LEU A 76 4.45 -13.63 -2.83
CA LEU A 76 4.30 -12.29 -2.31
C LEU A 76 2.99 -11.72 -2.83
N THR A 77 2.09 -11.36 -1.91
CA THR A 77 0.77 -10.82 -2.24
C THR A 77 0.70 -9.37 -1.79
N HIS A 78 0.18 -8.50 -2.66
CA HIS A 78 -0.08 -7.10 -2.38
C HIS A 78 -1.54 -6.79 -2.73
N ASN A 79 -2.29 -6.38 -1.70
CA ASN A 79 -3.72 -6.13 -1.79
C ASN A 79 -4.03 -4.70 -1.36
N ILE A 80 -4.96 -4.07 -2.06
CA ILE A 80 -5.63 -2.84 -1.64
C ILE A 80 -7.09 -3.18 -1.47
N THR A 81 -7.61 -2.97 -0.27
CA THR A 81 -8.99 -3.24 0.10
C THR A 81 -9.70 -1.94 0.48
N CYS A 82 -11.02 -1.96 0.42
CA CYS A 82 -11.88 -0.88 0.86
C CYS A 82 -12.91 -1.45 1.82
N TRP A 83 -12.92 -0.90 3.03
CA TRP A 83 -13.99 -1.14 3.99
C TRP A 83 -15.00 0.02 3.92
N SER A 84 -16.29 -0.31 3.94
CA SER A 84 -17.37 0.66 4.03
C SER A 84 -18.38 0.22 5.08
N SER A 85 -18.81 1.15 5.93
CA SER A 85 -19.87 0.94 6.91
C SER A 85 -21.20 0.54 6.27
N ASP A 86 -21.47 1.04 5.06
CA ASP A 86 -22.75 0.85 4.36
C ASP A 86 -23.00 -0.62 4.01
N PHE A 87 -21.92 -1.36 3.75
CA PHE A 87 -21.97 -2.79 3.42
C PHE A 87 -21.41 -3.67 4.55
N SER A 88 -20.76 -3.07 5.56
CA SER A 88 -20.13 -3.76 6.69
C SER A 88 -19.19 -4.90 6.25
N LEU A 89 -18.52 -4.72 5.10
CA LEU A 89 -17.62 -5.71 4.53
C LEU A 89 -16.42 -5.05 3.85
N GLU A 90 -15.33 -5.81 3.79
CA GLU A 90 -14.09 -5.43 3.13
C GLU A 90 -14.08 -5.96 1.68
N VAL A 91 -13.90 -5.07 0.72
CA VAL A 91 -13.88 -5.37 -0.72
C VAL A 91 -12.47 -5.22 -1.26
N GLU A 92 -11.98 -6.22 -1.99
CA GLU A 92 -10.70 -6.13 -2.71
C GLU A 92 -10.84 -5.20 -3.92
N LEU A 93 -10.08 -4.10 -3.95
CA LEU A 93 -10.05 -3.16 -5.07
C LEU A 93 -8.99 -3.55 -6.10
N LEU A 94 -7.79 -3.87 -5.61
CA LEU A 94 -6.62 -4.20 -6.43
C LEU A 94 -5.82 -5.32 -5.75
N LYS A 95 -5.35 -6.29 -6.54
CA LYS A 95 -4.49 -7.37 -6.09
C LYS A 95 -3.36 -7.62 -7.08
N SER A 96 -2.18 -7.93 -6.54
CA SER A 96 -1.05 -8.45 -7.30
C SER A 96 -0.38 -9.57 -6.53
N ILE A 97 0.06 -10.60 -7.24
CA ILE A 97 0.78 -11.74 -6.68
C ILE A 97 2.07 -11.93 -7.49
N LYS A 98 3.19 -12.17 -6.81
CA LYS A 98 4.47 -12.55 -7.42
C LYS A 98 5.00 -13.83 -6.81
N SER A 99 5.38 -14.79 -7.65
CA SER A 99 6.24 -15.91 -7.26
C SER A 99 7.68 -15.44 -7.15
N VAL A 100 8.36 -15.87 -6.09
CA VAL A 100 9.80 -15.66 -5.91
C VAL A 100 10.42 -16.93 -5.32
N CYS A 101 11.74 -17.02 -5.35
CA CYS A 101 12.48 -18.13 -4.74
C CYS A 101 12.18 -19.48 -5.39
N GLU A 102 11.96 -19.46 -6.71
CA GLU A 102 11.68 -20.65 -7.50
C GLU A 102 12.86 -21.63 -7.41
N GLU A 103 12.53 -22.93 -7.33
CA GLU A 103 13.56 -23.96 -7.36
C GLU A 103 14.22 -23.96 -8.73
N VAL A 104 15.52 -23.67 -8.77
CA VAL A 104 16.31 -23.89 -9.98
C VAL A 104 16.40 -25.40 -10.17
N SER A 105 15.59 -25.98 -11.05
CA SER A 105 15.76 -27.37 -11.43
C SER A 105 17.12 -27.52 -12.11
N SER A 106 18.10 -28.06 -11.39
CA SER A 106 19.43 -28.42 -11.88
C SER A 106 19.32 -29.61 -12.85
N ASN A 107 18.72 -29.40 -14.01
CA ASN A 107 18.63 -30.38 -15.10
C ASN A 107 18.71 -29.70 -16.48
N LYS A 108 19.59 -28.70 -16.63
CA LYS A 108 20.12 -28.35 -17.95
C LYS A 108 21.55 -28.89 -18.05
N LYS A 109 21.67 -30.18 -18.36
CA LYS A 109 22.86 -30.70 -19.05
C LYS A 109 22.74 -30.21 -20.50
N LEU A 110 23.60 -29.27 -20.88
CA LEU A 110 24.00 -29.05 -22.28
C LEU A 110 25.22 -29.93 -22.53
#